data_AF-A0A2N7PY43-F1
#
_entry.id   AF-A0A2N7PY43-F1
#
_cell.length_a   1.000
_cell.length_b   1.000
_cell.length_c   1.000
_cell.angle_alpha   90.00
_cell.angle_beta   90.00
_cell.angle_gamma   90.00
#
_symmetry.space_group_name_H-M   'P 1'
#
loop_
_entity.id
_entity.type
_entity.pdbx_description
1 polymer ?
#
loop_
_entity_poly.entity_id
_entity_poly.type
_entity_poly.pdbx_seq_one_letter_code
_entity_poly.pdbx_strand_id
1 'polypeptide(L)'
;MNIDTKKLSFQLLYISSLMFAVFVATSIAADSLAISIGLIGLIMLILTKQFRFERNDLPPALFSITYFWSSVFSINPIHSLSSFHYIWHFAPYWIVSRIKNNYKTIINVLAIFIIISSIGVYFNAFFCIKPANIFSVAWSSLHFSLPNKACAPEGFSGFPSYIGAIMLVSTFFFGALGFYNKKKVYLLASLCALIATILTQERQDWLGLLVGIISIAFFVKNRKIWLIYLAGIVLVVGLAQTG
;
A
#
# COMPACT_ATOMS: atom_id res chain seq x y z
N MET A 1 -33.86 1.47 21.18
CA MET A 1 -33.22 0.73 20.07
C MET A 1 -31.95 0.09 20.63
N ASN A 2 -31.91 -1.23 20.84
CA ASN A 2 -30.74 -1.88 21.46
C ASN A 2 -29.69 -2.12 20.37
N ILE A 3 -28.58 -1.39 20.41
CA ILE A 3 -27.50 -1.54 19.42
C ILE A 3 -26.68 -2.75 19.84
N ASP A 4 -26.64 -3.77 18.97
CA ASP A 4 -25.72 -4.90 19.13
C ASP A 4 -24.28 -4.40 18.92
N THR A 5 -23.61 -4.09 20.04
CA THR A 5 -22.25 -3.54 20.07
C THR A 5 -21.23 -4.48 19.44
N LYS A 6 -21.45 -5.79 19.51
CA LYS A 6 -20.60 -6.79 18.85
C LYS A 6 -20.74 -6.65 17.34
N LYS A 7 -21.96 -6.64 16.81
CA LYS A 7 -22.19 -6.49 15.37
C LYS A 7 -21.64 -5.17 14.84
N LEU A 8 -21.85 -4.07 15.58
CA LEU A 8 -21.34 -2.75 15.22
C LEU A 8 -19.81 -2.73 15.13
N SER A 9 -19.12 -3.36 16.09
CA SER A 9 -17.65 -3.39 16.10
C SER A 9 -17.07 -4.02 14.83
N PHE A 10 -17.60 -5.17 14.39
CA PHE A 10 -17.17 -5.82 13.14
C PHE A 10 -17.54 -5.02 11.89
N GLN A 11 -18.68 -4.31 11.90
CA GLN A 11 -19.05 -3.42 10.80
C GLN A 11 -18.07 -2.25 10.66
N LEU A 12 -17.67 -1.62 11.77
CA LEU A 12 -16.69 -0.53 11.76
C LEU A 12 -15.33 -0.98 11.24
N LEU A 13 -14.86 -2.16 11.67
CA LEU A 13 -13.60 -2.74 11.15
C LEU A 13 -13.68 -3.00 9.65
N TYR A 14 -14.80 -3.56 9.19
CA TYR A 14 -15.02 -3.83 7.76
C TYR A 14 -15.05 -2.56 6.92
N ILE A 15 -15.79 -1.53 7.38
CA ILE A 15 -15.83 -0.22 6.72
C ILE A 15 -14.43 0.40 6.67
N SER A 16 -13.72 0.40 7.79
CA SER A 16 -12.33 0.88 7.87
C SER A 16 -11.41 0.15 6.88
N SER A 17 -11.55 -1.18 6.75
CA SER A 17 -10.72 -1.96 5.83
C SER A 17 -11.08 -1.74 4.36
N LEU A 18 -12.35 -1.49 4.05
CA LEU A 18 -12.73 -1.01 2.72
C LEU A 18 -12.18 0.38 2.44
N MET A 19 -12.22 1.28 3.42
CA MET A 19 -11.62 2.61 3.30
C MET A 19 -10.12 2.51 3.05
N PHE A 20 -9.37 1.65 3.76
CA PHE A 20 -7.95 1.40 3.45
C PHE A 20 -7.76 0.90 2.02
N ALA A 21 -8.57 -0.05 1.57
CA ALA A 21 -8.47 -0.58 0.20
C ALA A 21 -8.68 0.50 -0.87
N VAL A 22 -9.51 1.50 -0.57
CA VAL A 22 -9.78 2.65 -1.45
C VAL A 22 -8.67 3.69 -1.34
N PHE A 23 -8.27 4.05 -0.13
CA PHE A 23 -7.50 5.26 0.14
C PHE A 23 -5.98 5.07 0.16
N VAL A 24 -5.49 3.84 0.37
CA VAL A 24 -4.05 3.59 0.53
C VAL A 24 -3.24 4.16 -0.64
N ALA A 25 -3.73 4.06 -1.87
CA ALA A 25 -3.01 4.58 -3.04
C ALA A 25 -3.52 5.95 -3.52
N THR A 26 -4.43 6.60 -2.78
CA THR A 26 -5.06 7.86 -3.21
C THR A 26 -4.92 9.00 -2.21
N SER A 27 -4.92 8.76 -0.89
CA SER A 27 -4.89 9.83 0.10
C SER A 27 -4.41 9.37 1.48
N ILE A 28 -3.25 9.91 1.89
CA ILE A 28 -2.68 9.70 3.24
C ILE A 28 -3.60 10.25 4.33
N ALA A 29 -4.26 11.39 4.07
CA ALA A 29 -5.19 11.97 5.04
C ALA A 29 -6.42 11.07 5.25
N ALA A 30 -6.93 10.47 4.18
CA ALA A 30 -8.08 9.57 4.28
C ALA A 30 -7.74 8.24 4.97
N ASP A 31 -6.48 7.77 4.89
CA ASP A 31 -6.00 6.65 5.69
C ASP A 31 -6.10 6.92 7.19
N SER A 32 -5.83 8.15 7.65
CA SER A 32 -5.96 8.50 9.07
C SER A 32 -7.41 8.43 9.57
N LEU A 33 -8.38 8.75 8.70
CA LEU A 33 -9.81 8.57 8.99
C LEU A 33 -10.18 7.09 9.06
N ALA A 34 -9.67 6.28 8.12
CA ALA A 34 -9.85 4.83 8.14
C ALA A 34 -9.31 4.22 9.43
N ILE A 35 -8.09 4.60 9.85
CA ILE A 35 -7.49 4.17 11.13
C ILE A 35 -8.41 4.54 12.30
N SER A 36 -8.88 5.78 12.36
CA SER A 36 -9.72 6.27 13.46
C SER A 36 -11.00 5.46 13.59
N ILE A 37 -11.71 5.19 12.49
CA ILE A 37 -12.93 4.36 12.48
C ILE A 37 -12.62 2.93 12.91
N GLY A 38 -11.52 2.35 12.41
CA GLY A 38 -11.13 0.99 12.75
C GLY A 38 -10.71 0.84 14.22
N LEU A 39 -10.08 1.87 14.80
CA LEU A 39 -9.72 1.89 16.22
C LEU A 39 -10.95 1.92 17.12
N ILE A 40 -11.99 2.68 16.77
CA ILE A 40 -13.26 2.65 17.49
C ILE A 40 -13.82 1.21 17.48
N GLY A 41 -13.80 0.55 16.32
CA GLY A 41 -14.20 -0.85 16.19
C GLY A 41 -13.36 -1.81 17.04
N LEU A 42 -12.03 -1.64 17.07
CA LEU A 42 -11.11 -2.43 17.89
C LEU A 42 -11.36 -2.24 19.39
N ILE A 43 -11.51 -0.99 19.84
CA ILE A 43 -11.81 -0.66 21.24
C ILE A 43 -13.13 -1.33 21.64
N MET A 44 -14.17 -1.27 20.80
CA MET A 44 -15.44 -1.96 21.06
C MET A 44 -15.27 -3.49 21.16
N LEU A 45 -14.45 -4.11 20.30
CA LEU A 45 -14.15 -5.55 20.40
C LEU A 45 -13.45 -5.91 21.71
N ILE A 46 -12.53 -5.06 22.18
CA ILE A 46 -11.81 -5.26 23.44
C ILE A 46 -12.79 -5.13 24.62
N LEU A 47 -13.60 -4.07 24.64
CA LEU A 47 -14.60 -3.82 25.69
C LEU A 47 -15.65 -4.92 25.77
N THR A 48 -16.05 -5.50 24.63
CA THR A 48 -16.99 -6.63 24.56
C THR A 48 -16.33 -8.01 24.79
N LYS A 49 -15.03 -8.04 25.14
CA LYS A 49 -14.23 -9.26 25.36
C LYS A 49 -14.25 -10.23 24.17
N GLN A 50 -14.45 -9.70 22.95
CA GLN A 50 -14.45 -10.49 21.72
C GLN A 50 -13.08 -10.48 21.03
N PHE A 51 -12.18 -9.57 21.41
CA PHE A 51 -10.81 -9.57 20.91
C PHE A 51 -10.06 -10.81 21.41
N ARG A 52 -9.48 -11.57 20.48
CA ARG A 52 -8.61 -12.71 20.76
C ARG A 52 -7.28 -12.51 20.07
N PHE A 53 -6.20 -12.74 20.79
CA PHE A 53 -4.86 -12.74 20.24
C PHE A 53 -4.65 -14.06 19.47
N GLU A 54 -4.27 -13.95 18.21
CA GLU A 54 -4.00 -15.06 17.30
C GLU A 54 -2.48 -15.25 17.15
N ARG A 55 -2.04 -16.45 16.74
CA ARG A 55 -0.60 -16.75 16.61
C ARG A 55 0.13 -15.80 15.65
N ASN A 56 -0.54 -15.35 14.61
CA ASN A 56 0.01 -14.43 13.61
C ASN A 56 0.17 -12.99 14.13
N ASP A 57 -0.42 -12.68 15.28
CA ASP A 57 -0.27 -11.38 15.93
C ASP A 57 1.04 -11.24 16.70
N LEU A 58 1.75 -12.34 16.92
CA LEU A 58 2.99 -12.35 17.70
C LEU A 58 4.08 -11.45 17.08
N PRO A 59 4.42 -11.54 15.78
CA PRO A 59 5.42 -10.64 15.20
C PRO A 59 5.11 -9.14 15.32
N PRO A 60 3.91 -8.64 14.94
CA PRO A 60 3.60 -7.21 15.09
C PRO A 60 3.51 -6.79 16.56
N ALA A 61 3.06 -7.67 17.46
CA ALA A 61 3.07 -7.39 18.89
C ALA A 61 4.50 -7.29 19.44
N LEU A 62 5.39 -8.23 19.10
CA LEU A 62 6.78 -8.20 19.51
C LEU A 62 7.48 -6.95 19.01
N PHE A 63 7.28 -6.59 17.74
CA PHE A 63 7.85 -5.37 17.18
C PHE A 63 7.34 -4.11 17.91
N SER A 64 6.03 -4.04 18.18
CA SER A 64 5.42 -2.94 18.94
C SER A 64 5.99 -2.85 20.36
N ILE A 65 6.16 -3.99 21.03
CA ILE A 65 6.75 -4.09 22.37
C ILE A 65 8.22 -3.65 22.34
N THR A 66 9.01 -4.11 21.37
CA THR A 66 10.43 -3.70 21.26
C THR A 66 10.58 -2.19 21.06
N TYR A 67 9.71 -1.58 20.24
CA TYR A 67 9.68 -0.12 20.10
C TYR A 67 9.28 0.57 21.40
N PHE A 68 8.28 0.05 22.10
CA PHE A 68 7.88 0.57 23.41
C PHE A 68 9.05 0.58 24.40
N TRP A 69 9.73 -0.56 24.53
CA TRP A 69 10.91 -0.66 25.39
C TRP A 69 12.03 0.29 24.95
N SER A 70 12.30 0.39 23.64
CA SER A 70 13.27 1.34 23.11
C SER A 70 12.93 2.79 23.46
N SER A 71 11.65 3.16 23.47
CA SER A 71 11.20 4.50 23.85
C SER A 71 11.28 4.75 25.35
N VAL A 72 11.02 3.72 26.17
CA VAL A 72 11.13 3.81 27.64
C VAL A 72 12.59 3.94 28.08
N PHE A 73 13.52 3.26 27.41
CA PHE A 73 14.94 3.27 27.73
C PHE A 73 15.76 4.27 26.90
N SER A 74 15.11 5.18 26.17
CA SER A 74 15.83 6.19 25.41
C SER A 74 16.42 7.27 26.31
N ILE A 75 17.36 8.05 25.76
CA ILE A 75 18.01 9.18 26.46
C ILE A 75 16.96 10.22 26.91
N ASN A 76 15.87 10.39 26.16
CA ASN A 76 14.76 11.29 26.48
C ASN A 76 13.43 10.51 26.41
N PRO A 77 13.05 9.80 27.48
CA PRO A 77 11.92 8.87 27.44
C PRO A 77 10.58 9.60 27.29
N ILE A 78 10.40 10.75 27.93
CA ILE A 78 9.17 11.56 27.81
C ILE A 78 8.96 12.00 26.36
N HIS A 79 10.00 12.56 25.72
CA HIS A 79 9.95 12.95 24.31
C HIS A 79 9.70 11.73 23.41
N SER A 80 10.37 10.62 23.68
CA SER A 80 10.26 9.40 22.86
C SER A 80 8.89 8.72 23.00
N LEU A 81 8.26 8.81 24.17
CA LEU A 81 6.90 8.36 24.42
C LEU A 81 5.85 9.34 23.87
N SER A 82 6.10 10.65 23.89
CA SER A 82 5.22 11.62 23.21
C SER A 82 5.26 11.48 21.69
N SER A 83 6.41 11.09 21.13
CA SER A 83 6.61 10.81 19.72
C SER A 83 6.34 9.34 19.35
N PHE A 84 5.63 8.60 20.20
CA PHE A 84 5.36 7.18 20.05
C PHE A 84 4.29 6.87 18.98
N HIS A 85 4.43 7.51 17.82
CA HIS A 85 3.59 7.32 16.64
C HIS A 85 3.84 5.95 15.97
N TYR A 86 4.91 5.23 16.33
CA TYR A 86 5.28 3.97 15.68
C TYR A 86 4.30 2.81 15.95
N ILE A 87 3.64 2.75 17.12
CA ILE A 87 2.58 1.74 17.34
C ILE A 87 1.42 1.89 16.35
N TRP A 88 1.11 3.12 15.95
CA TRP A 88 0.02 3.42 15.03
C TRP A 88 0.25 2.83 13.64
N HIS A 89 1.51 2.55 13.28
CA HIS A 89 1.86 1.91 12.00
C HIS A 89 1.35 0.46 11.92
N PHE A 90 1.12 -0.20 13.06
CA PHE A 90 0.50 -1.53 13.11
C PHE A 90 -1.01 -1.48 13.29
N ALA A 91 -1.62 -0.31 13.51
CA ALA A 91 -3.08 -0.19 13.63
C ALA A 91 -3.82 -0.78 12.41
N PRO A 92 -3.40 -0.54 11.15
CA PRO A 92 -4.02 -1.18 9.99
C PRO A 92 -3.97 -2.72 10.06
N TYR A 93 -2.86 -3.30 10.55
CA TYR A 93 -2.75 -4.75 10.74
C TYR A 93 -3.79 -5.25 11.75
N TRP A 94 -3.89 -4.60 12.91
CA TRP A 94 -4.83 -5.01 13.96
C TRP A 94 -6.28 -4.87 13.50
N ILE A 95 -6.60 -3.87 12.68
CA ILE A 95 -7.94 -3.65 12.13
C ILE A 95 -8.28 -4.76 11.12
N VAL A 96 -7.43 -4.94 10.11
CA VAL A 96 -7.72 -5.84 8.98
C VAL A 96 -7.68 -7.32 9.40
N SER A 97 -6.77 -7.70 10.30
CA SER A 97 -6.62 -9.09 10.78
C SER A 97 -7.86 -9.63 11.50
N ARG A 98 -8.76 -8.76 11.96
CA ARG A 98 -10.00 -9.17 12.67
C ARG A 98 -11.19 -9.40 11.74
N ILE A 99 -11.02 -9.14 10.44
CA ILE A 99 -12.03 -9.44 9.43
C ILE A 99 -11.85 -10.86 8.92
N LYS A 100 -12.68 -11.78 9.43
CA LYS A 100 -12.62 -13.20 9.03
C LYS A 100 -13.36 -13.48 7.71
N ASN A 101 -14.39 -12.69 7.41
CA ASN A 101 -15.25 -12.87 6.24
C ASN A 101 -15.05 -11.72 5.24
N ASN A 102 -15.25 -11.98 3.95
CA ASN A 102 -15.22 -10.95 2.88
C ASN A 102 -13.85 -10.34 2.55
N TYR A 103 -12.74 -10.93 3.00
CA TYR A 103 -11.39 -10.49 2.61
C TYR A 103 -11.20 -10.44 1.09
N LYS A 104 -11.85 -11.35 0.34
CA LYS A 104 -11.82 -11.36 -1.13
C LYS A 104 -12.37 -10.06 -1.73
N THR A 105 -13.42 -9.50 -1.14
CA THR A 105 -14.01 -8.24 -1.60
C THR A 105 -13.05 -7.10 -1.37
N ILE A 106 -12.45 -7.02 -0.17
CA ILE A 106 -11.46 -5.99 0.18
C ILE A 106 -10.26 -6.06 -0.77
N ILE A 107 -9.73 -7.25 -1.03
CA ILE A 107 -8.59 -7.45 -1.96
C ILE A 107 -8.98 -7.07 -3.40
N ASN A 108 -10.20 -7.39 -3.85
CA ASN A 108 -10.66 -6.99 -5.18
C ASN A 108 -10.81 -5.47 -5.31
N VAL A 109 -11.38 -4.82 -4.30
CA VAL A 109 -11.48 -3.35 -4.24
C VAL A 109 -10.09 -2.73 -4.28
N LEU A 110 -9.17 -3.23 -3.45
CA LEU A 110 -7.78 -2.79 -3.47
C LEU A 110 -7.15 -2.94 -4.86
N ALA A 111 -7.34 -4.08 -5.54
CA ALA A 111 -6.81 -4.29 -6.88
C ALA A 111 -7.32 -3.23 -7.88
N ILE A 112 -8.62 -2.91 -7.83
CA ILE A 112 -9.23 -1.88 -8.70
C ILE A 112 -8.65 -0.51 -8.39
N PHE A 113 -8.53 -0.14 -7.11
CA PHE A 113 -7.99 1.17 -6.72
C PHE A 113 -6.49 1.29 -7.00
N ILE A 114 -5.71 0.22 -6.92
CA ILE A 114 -4.32 0.21 -7.41
C ILE A 114 -4.25 0.49 -8.92
N ILE A 115 -5.15 -0.08 -9.71
CA ILE A 115 -5.22 0.21 -11.16
C ILE A 115 -5.55 1.69 -11.39
N ILE A 116 -6.57 2.22 -10.71
CA ILE A 116 -6.97 3.63 -10.81
C ILE A 116 -5.81 4.55 -10.41
N SER A 117 -5.16 4.27 -9.28
CA SER A 117 -4.02 5.05 -8.81
C SER A 117 -2.81 4.96 -9.76
N SER A 118 -2.57 3.81 -10.37
CA SER A 118 -1.53 3.65 -11.40
C SER A 118 -1.79 4.56 -12.60
N ILE A 119 -3.06 4.65 -13.06
CA ILE A 119 -3.45 5.58 -14.12
C ILE A 119 -3.17 7.04 -13.70
N GLY A 120 -3.43 7.39 -12.44
CA GLY A 120 -3.07 8.70 -11.89
C GLY A 120 -1.56 8.98 -11.92
N VAL A 121 -0.73 7.97 -11.62
CA VAL A 121 0.74 8.07 -11.75
C VAL A 121 1.14 8.26 -13.21
N TYR A 122 0.54 7.52 -14.15
CA TYR A 122 0.85 7.66 -15.58
C TYR A 122 0.49 9.05 -16.09
N PHE A 123 -0.70 9.53 -15.72
CA PHE A 123 -1.13 10.87 -16.08
C PHE A 123 -0.15 11.94 -15.57
N ASN A 124 0.24 11.84 -14.30
CA ASN A 124 1.23 12.74 -13.71
C ASN A 124 2.59 12.64 -14.44
N ALA A 125 3.05 11.43 -14.74
CA ALA A 125 4.33 11.19 -15.41
C ALA A 125 4.43 11.77 -16.82
N PHE A 126 3.36 11.72 -17.61
CA PHE A 126 3.38 12.18 -19.00
C PHE A 126 2.93 13.63 -19.17
N PHE A 127 2.00 14.11 -18.35
CA PHE A 127 1.44 15.46 -18.47
C PHE A 127 1.98 16.45 -17.45
N CYS A 128 2.80 15.99 -16.51
CA CYS A 128 3.36 16.81 -15.42
C CYS A 128 2.31 17.59 -14.61
N ILE A 129 1.10 17.04 -14.52
CA ILE A 129 -0.02 17.62 -13.81
C ILE A 129 -0.47 16.64 -12.74
N LYS A 130 -0.60 17.13 -11.51
CA LYS A 130 -1.17 16.34 -10.43
C LYS A 130 -2.60 15.94 -10.81
N PRO A 131 -3.00 14.67 -10.69
CA PRO A 131 -4.36 14.22 -11.00
C PRO A 131 -5.45 15.02 -10.28
N ALA A 132 -5.17 15.52 -9.07
CA ALA A 132 -6.08 16.39 -8.33
C ALA A 132 -6.39 17.73 -9.04
N ASN A 133 -5.50 18.19 -9.92
CA ASN A 133 -5.61 19.45 -10.65
C ASN A 133 -6.15 19.28 -12.08
N ILE A 134 -6.55 18.06 -12.48
CA ILE A 134 -6.96 17.80 -13.86
C ILE A 134 -8.15 18.65 -14.32
N PHE A 135 -9.04 19.02 -13.39
CA PHE A 135 -10.20 19.85 -13.67
C PHE A 135 -9.93 21.36 -13.55
N SER A 136 -8.78 21.76 -12.99
CA SER A 136 -8.40 23.17 -12.86
C SER A 136 -7.47 23.64 -13.96
N VAL A 137 -6.93 22.73 -14.78
CA VAL A 137 -6.04 23.04 -15.90
C VAL A 137 -6.82 23.13 -17.21
N ALA A 138 -6.56 24.18 -17.99
CA ALA A 138 -7.11 24.29 -19.34
C ALA A 138 -6.55 23.18 -20.23
N TRP A 139 -7.41 22.41 -20.89
CA TRP A 139 -7.00 21.27 -21.71
C TRP A 139 -6.06 21.65 -22.85
N SER A 140 -6.11 22.91 -23.31
CA SER A 140 -5.20 23.48 -24.31
C SER A 140 -3.74 23.61 -23.85
N SER A 141 -3.47 23.50 -22.54
CA SER A 141 -2.13 23.57 -21.95
C SER A 141 -1.53 22.19 -21.63
N LEU A 142 -2.23 21.10 -21.97
CA LEU A 142 -1.73 19.74 -21.82
C LEU A 142 -0.67 19.45 -22.90
N HIS A 143 0.57 19.32 -22.47
CA HIS A 143 1.66 18.86 -23.31
C HIS A 143 2.10 17.47 -22.86
N PHE A 144 2.18 16.55 -23.83
CA PHE A 144 2.77 15.23 -23.59
C PHE A 144 4.28 15.38 -23.53
N SER A 145 4.87 15.00 -22.41
CA SER A 145 6.31 15.06 -22.15
C SER A 145 6.84 13.69 -21.76
N LEU A 146 8.10 13.43 -22.09
CA LEU A 146 8.79 12.25 -21.60
C LEU A 146 8.98 12.38 -20.08
N PRO A 147 8.73 11.33 -19.29
CA PRO A 147 8.87 11.37 -17.84
C PRO A 147 10.28 11.83 -17.42
N ASN A 148 10.37 12.95 -16.71
CA ASN A 148 11.64 13.52 -16.24
C ASN A 148 11.59 13.73 -14.72
N LYS A 149 12.73 13.62 -14.04
CA LYS A 149 12.86 13.78 -12.58
C LYS A 149 12.38 15.13 -12.06
N ALA A 150 12.44 16.17 -12.89
CA ALA A 150 11.88 17.49 -12.56
C ALA A 150 10.36 17.43 -12.29
N CYS A 151 9.69 16.39 -12.77
CA CYS A 151 8.29 16.10 -12.54
C CYS A 151 8.10 14.68 -12.01
N ALA A 152 8.68 14.41 -10.84
CA ALA A 152 8.56 13.12 -10.16
C ALA A 152 7.07 12.76 -9.95
N PRO A 153 6.58 11.64 -10.50
CA PRO A 153 5.16 11.31 -10.45
C PRO A 153 4.66 11.02 -9.04
N GLU A 154 3.79 11.89 -8.52
CA GLU A 154 3.25 11.79 -7.15
C GLU A 154 1.93 11.00 -7.07
N GLY A 155 1.33 10.67 -8.21
CA GLY A 155 -0.03 10.14 -8.30
C GLY A 155 -1.05 11.03 -7.59
N PHE A 156 -2.08 10.43 -6.98
CA PHE A 156 -3.09 11.14 -6.20
C PHE A 156 -2.61 11.53 -4.79
N SER A 157 -1.58 10.84 -4.27
CA SER A 157 -1.13 10.99 -2.88
C SER A 157 -0.37 12.29 -2.59
N GLY A 158 0.22 12.90 -3.62
CA GLY A 158 1.06 14.09 -3.48
C GLY A 158 2.48 13.82 -3.02
N PHE A 159 2.89 12.55 -2.85
CA PHE A 159 4.24 12.18 -2.41
C PHE A 159 4.80 11.01 -3.27
N PRO A 160 5.87 11.23 -4.08
CA PRO A 160 6.44 10.19 -4.96
C PRO A 160 6.89 8.93 -4.22
N SER A 161 7.57 9.10 -3.08
CA SER A 161 8.11 7.99 -2.29
C SER A 161 7.02 7.10 -1.68
N TYR A 162 5.91 7.70 -1.24
CA TYR A 162 4.78 6.97 -0.68
C TYR A 162 4.05 6.17 -1.76
N ILE A 163 3.70 6.80 -2.89
CA ILE A 163 3.01 6.10 -3.98
C ILE A 163 3.92 5.03 -4.60
N GLY A 164 5.21 5.31 -4.74
CA GLY A 164 6.22 4.37 -5.24
C GLY A 164 6.33 3.11 -4.39
N ALA A 165 6.46 3.25 -3.07
CA ALA A 165 6.49 2.13 -2.14
C ALA A 165 5.21 1.29 -2.21
N ILE A 166 4.04 1.92 -2.30
CA ILE A 166 2.75 1.22 -2.40
C ILE A 166 2.63 0.46 -3.72
N MET A 167 3.02 1.07 -4.84
CA MET A 167 3.01 0.41 -6.15
C MET A 167 3.99 -0.76 -6.18
N LEU A 168 5.16 -0.61 -5.54
CA LEU A 168 6.15 -1.67 -5.45
C LEU A 168 5.62 -2.88 -4.66
N VAL A 169 5.08 -2.64 -3.46
CA VAL A 169 4.48 -3.71 -2.64
C VAL A 169 3.29 -4.34 -3.37
N SER A 170 2.46 -3.53 -4.02
CA SER A 170 1.29 -3.99 -4.77
C SER A 170 1.67 -4.85 -5.97
N THR A 171 2.77 -4.52 -6.66
CA THR A 171 3.31 -5.28 -7.78
C THR A 171 3.55 -6.72 -7.38
N PHE A 172 4.27 -6.93 -6.27
CA PHE A 172 4.61 -8.26 -5.79
C PHE A 172 3.41 -8.97 -5.15
N PHE A 173 2.63 -8.26 -4.35
CA PHE A 173 1.44 -8.82 -3.70
C PHE A 173 0.41 -9.33 -4.71
N PHE A 174 0.02 -8.50 -5.68
CA PHE A 174 -0.93 -8.91 -6.71
C PHE A 174 -0.31 -9.81 -7.77
N GLY A 175 0.99 -9.73 -8.02
CA GLY A 175 1.70 -10.67 -8.88
C GLY A 175 1.60 -12.08 -8.32
N ALA A 176 2.00 -12.26 -7.04
CA ALA A 176 1.90 -13.53 -6.34
C ALA A 176 0.46 -14.07 -6.30
N LEU A 177 -0.51 -13.22 -5.91
CA LEU A 177 -1.92 -13.60 -5.88
C LEU A 177 -2.48 -13.92 -7.26
N GLY A 178 -2.06 -13.20 -8.30
CA GLY A 178 -2.48 -13.39 -9.68
C GLY A 178 -2.03 -14.75 -10.24
N PHE A 179 -0.78 -15.15 -9.97
CA PHE A 179 -0.29 -16.47 -10.34
C PHE A 179 -0.90 -17.60 -9.52
N TYR A 180 -1.07 -17.40 -8.20
CA TYR A 180 -1.62 -18.44 -7.32
C TYR A 180 -3.11 -18.68 -7.57
N ASN A 181 -3.91 -17.61 -7.63
CA ASN A 181 -5.36 -17.70 -7.83
C ASN A 181 -5.79 -17.69 -9.30
N LYS A 182 -4.87 -17.53 -10.25
CA LYS A 182 -5.11 -17.42 -11.70
C LYS A 182 -6.15 -16.34 -12.08
N LYS A 183 -6.24 -15.25 -11.30
CA LYS A 183 -7.19 -14.16 -11.54
C LYS A 183 -6.56 -13.05 -12.38
N LYS A 184 -7.14 -12.81 -13.56
CA LYS A 184 -6.68 -11.79 -14.52
C LYS A 184 -6.63 -10.37 -13.91
N VAL A 185 -7.59 -10.01 -13.06
CA VAL A 185 -7.64 -8.69 -12.41
C VAL A 185 -6.40 -8.43 -11.55
N TYR A 186 -5.88 -9.44 -10.84
CA TYR A 186 -4.68 -9.29 -10.02
C TYR A 186 -3.41 -9.18 -10.86
N LEU A 187 -3.33 -9.94 -11.96
CA LEU A 187 -2.22 -9.79 -12.91
C LEU A 187 -2.22 -8.40 -13.56
N LEU A 188 -3.40 -7.88 -13.91
CA LEU A 188 -3.54 -6.53 -14.44
C LEU A 188 -3.11 -5.48 -13.40
N ALA A 189 -3.58 -5.60 -12.15
CA ALA A 189 -3.16 -4.70 -11.07
C ALA A 189 -1.65 -4.75 -10.82
N SER A 190 -1.04 -5.94 -10.87
CA SER A 190 0.41 -6.12 -10.74
C SER A 190 1.18 -5.45 -11.88
N LEU A 191 0.72 -5.63 -13.12
CA LEU A 191 1.35 -5.00 -14.30
C LEU A 191 1.23 -3.48 -14.23
N CYS A 192 0.05 -2.96 -13.88
CA CYS A 192 -0.16 -1.54 -13.74
C CYS A 192 0.75 -0.94 -12.65
N ALA A 193 0.79 -1.58 -11.49
CA ALA A 193 1.64 -1.16 -10.38
C ALA A 193 3.13 -1.20 -10.76
N LEU A 194 3.58 -2.23 -11.50
CA LEU A 194 4.97 -2.36 -11.94
C LEU A 194 5.39 -1.16 -12.80
N ILE A 195 4.58 -0.84 -13.82
CA ILE A 195 4.83 0.31 -14.70
C ILE A 195 4.82 1.61 -13.88
N ALA A 196 3.93 1.74 -12.90
CA ALA A 196 3.87 2.92 -12.03
C ALA A 196 5.15 3.06 -11.19
N THR A 197 5.66 1.98 -10.60
CA THR A 197 6.92 1.97 -9.85
C THR A 197 8.14 2.34 -10.70
N ILE A 198 8.15 1.95 -11.97
CA ILE A 198 9.22 2.38 -12.89
C ILE A 198 9.12 3.89 -13.13
N LEU A 199 7.92 4.40 -13.34
CA LEU A 199 7.67 5.81 -13.64
C LEU A 199 7.88 6.75 -12.45
N THR A 200 7.76 6.30 -11.19
CA THR A 200 8.06 7.15 -10.02
C THR A 200 9.52 7.60 -9.95
N GLN A 201 10.43 6.91 -10.66
CA GLN A 201 11.86 7.27 -10.80
C GLN A 201 12.65 7.40 -9.48
N GLU A 202 12.08 6.98 -8.35
CA GLU A 202 12.73 7.03 -7.05
C GLU A 202 13.75 5.89 -6.90
N ARG A 203 15.01 6.23 -6.60
CA ARG A 203 16.10 5.25 -6.52
C ARG A 203 15.83 4.13 -5.52
N GLN A 204 15.15 4.45 -4.43
CA GLN A 204 14.80 3.49 -3.38
C GLN A 204 13.83 2.42 -3.88
N ASP A 205 12.86 2.81 -4.71
CA ASP A 205 11.91 1.88 -5.31
C ASP A 205 12.61 0.94 -6.29
N TRP A 206 13.59 1.44 -7.03
CA TRP A 206 14.35 0.66 -8.01
C TRP A 206 15.20 -0.41 -7.33
N LEU A 207 15.86 -0.03 -6.22
CA LEU A 207 16.60 -0.96 -5.38
C LEU A 207 15.67 -1.98 -4.74
N GLY A 208 14.53 -1.54 -4.20
CA GLY A 208 13.50 -2.43 -3.64
C GLY A 208 12.97 -3.42 -4.67
N LEU A 209 12.77 -2.98 -5.91
CA LEU A 209 12.28 -3.81 -7.01
C LEU A 209 13.31 -4.88 -7.37
N LEU A 210 14.58 -4.49 -7.48
CA LEU A 210 15.69 -5.42 -7.69
C LEU A 210 15.77 -6.48 -6.59
N VAL A 211 15.74 -6.07 -5.31
CA VAL A 211 15.77 -7.00 -4.16
C VAL A 211 14.55 -7.91 -4.14
N GLY A 212 13.36 -7.37 -4.42
CA GLY A 212 12.12 -8.14 -4.48
C GLY A 212 12.15 -9.24 -5.54
N ILE A 213 12.68 -8.94 -6.73
CA ILE A 213 12.83 -9.94 -7.82
C ILE A 213 13.80 -11.04 -7.44
N ILE A 214 14.96 -10.67 -6.89
CA ILE A 214 15.95 -11.63 -6.41
C ILE A 214 15.29 -12.54 -5.36
N SER A 215 14.54 -11.96 -4.43
CA SER A 215 13.85 -12.68 -3.37
C SER A 215 12.80 -13.64 -3.93
N ILE A 216 12.00 -13.22 -4.90
CA ILE A 216 10.96 -14.06 -5.53
C ILE A 216 11.54 -15.28 -6.23
N ALA A 217 12.77 -15.19 -6.75
CA ALA A 217 13.47 -16.33 -7.34
C ALA A 217 13.61 -17.52 -6.37
N PHE A 218 13.68 -17.24 -5.07
CA PHE A 218 13.77 -18.26 -4.02
C PHE A 218 12.41 -18.88 -3.65
N PHE A 219 11.30 -18.19 -3.94
CA PHE A 219 9.95 -18.62 -3.55
C PHE A 219 9.12 -19.24 -4.69
N VAL A 220 9.41 -18.92 -5.95
CA VAL A 220 8.65 -19.43 -7.10
C VAL A 220 9.33 -20.64 -7.73
N LYS A 221 8.70 -21.81 -7.58
CA LYS A 221 9.21 -23.11 -8.08
C LYS A 221 9.35 -23.18 -9.62
N ASN A 222 8.70 -22.28 -10.36
CA ASN A 222 8.61 -22.31 -11.82
C ASN A 222 9.56 -21.29 -12.50
N ARG A 223 10.78 -21.75 -12.86
CA ARG A 223 11.89 -20.95 -13.42
C ARG A 223 11.57 -20.15 -14.70
N LYS A 224 10.53 -20.52 -15.46
CA LYS A 224 10.16 -19.82 -16.71
C LYS A 224 9.51 -18.46 -16.47
N ILE A 225 8.71 -18.34 -15.42
CA ILE A 225 8.06 -17.06 -15.04
C ILE A 225 9.13 -16.08 -14.52
N TRP A 226 10.14 -16.61 -13.83
CA TRP A 226 11.31 -15.86 -13.38
C TRP A 226 12.09 -15.21 -14.53
N LEU A 227 12.37 -15.95 -15.62
CA LEU A 227 13.07 -15.43 -16.79
C LEU A 227 12.30 -14.28 -17.48
N ILE A 228 10.97 -14.33 -17.49
CA ILE A 228 10.14 -13.31 -18.14
C ILE A 228 10.15 -12.00 -17.33
N TYR A 229 10.01 -12.10 -16.00
CA TYR A 229 10.12 -10.92 -15.12
C TYR A 229 11.53 -10.32 -15.15
N LEU A 230 12.57 -11.16 -15.13
CA LEU A 230 13.95 -10.71 -15.13
C LEU A 230 14.34 -10.07 -16.48
N ALA A 231 13.94 -10.66 -17.61
CA ALA A 231 14.18 -10.08 -18.93
C ALA A 231 13.42 -8.77 -19.16
N GLY A 232 12.15 -8.69 -18.75
CA GLY A 232 11.38 -7.46 -18.85
C GLY A 232 11.99 -6.31 -18.05
N ILE A 233 12.58 -6.61 -16.89
CA ILE A 233 13.12 -5.59 -15.99
C ILE A 233 14.55 -5.21 -16.35
N VAL A 234 15.39 -6.13 -16.83
CA VAL A 234 16.71 -5.78 -17.39
C VAL A 234 16.56 -4.84 -18.59
N LEU A 235 15.56 -5.07 -19.43
CA LEU A 235 15.25 -4.16 -20.54
C LEU A 235 14.77 -2.79 -20.06
N VAL A 236 13.87 -2.73 -19.08
CA VAL A 236 13.32 -1.45 -18.59
C VAL A 236 14.33 -0.66 -17.77
N VAL A 237 15.09 -1.31 -16.89
CA VAL A 237 16.12 -0.67 -16.06
C VAL A 237 17.30 -0.23 -16.93
N GLY A 238 17.70 -1.05 -17.90
CA GLY A 238 18.76 -0.72 -18.85
C GLY A 238 18.42 0.49 -19.72
N LEU A 239 17.17 0.61 -20.20
CA LEU A 239 16.73 1.72 -21.04
C LEU A 239 16.55 3.04 -20.28
N ALA A 240 16.19 2.99 -19.01
CA ALA A 240 15.96 4.19 -18.20
C ALA A 240 17.22 4.77 -17.55
N GLN A 241 18.33 4.02 -17.50
CA GLN A 241 19.63 4.52 -17.04
C GLN A 241 20.49 5.10 -18.17
N THR A 242 20.14 4.86 -19.43
CA THR A 242 20.85 5.37 -20.61
C THR A 242 20.26 6.66 -21.19
N GLY A 243 19.25 7.26 -20.54
CA GLY A 243 18.59 8.51 -20.95
C GLY A 243 18.79 9.66 -19.97
#